data_AF-A0A2T2REL6-F1
#
_entry.id   AF-A0A2T2REL6-F1
#
_cell.length_a   1.000
_cell.length_b   1.000
_cell.length_c   1.000
_cell.angle_alpha   90.00
_cell.angle_beta   90.00
_cell.angle_gamma   90.00
#
_symmetry.space_group_name_H-M   'P 1'
#
loop_
_entity.id
_entity.type
_entity.pdbx_description
1 polymer ?
#
loop_
_entity_poly.entity_id
_entity_poly.type
_entity_poly.pdbx_seq_one_letter_code
_entity_poly.pdbx_strand_id
1 'polypeptide(L)'
;MSNDGERRASEREELLEIYKIAVEEYRFQVRFNWNRTQYFFALDAAILAVGANLIAPGEDARPGLLIAAVFVVGALVAVHAIIVTANQHDYYRSARDHMQEVGRYLGLESRWLLQTTPGMQGGRVGLRGKLGRVTWWLYGLFGILAAVHVAGAVYVLA
;
A
#
# COMPACT_ATOMS: atom_id res chain seq x y z
N MET A 1 12.54 49.20 -10.95
CA MET A 1 11.63 48.06 -10.70
C MET A 1 11.10 48.20 -9.28
N SER A 2 9.80 48.01 -9.03
CA SER A 2 9.26 48.20 -7.67
C SER A 2 9.57 46.98 -6.80
N ASN A 3 9.79 47.23 -5.50
CA ASN A 3 10.06 46.23 -4.46
C ASN A 3 9.01 45.09 -4.45
N ASP A 4 7.77 45.39 -4.86
CA ASP A 4 6.67 44.43 -4.93
C ASP A 4 6.87 43.35 -6.01
N GLY A 5 7.56 43.66 -7.11
CA GLY A 5 7.82 42.72 -8.19
C GLY A 5 8.82 41.63 -7.78
N GLU A 6 9.89 42.04 -7.10
CA GLU A 6 10.93 41.13 -6.60
C GLU A 6 10.38 40.22 -5.50
N ARG A 7 9.55 40.77 -4.60
CA ARG A 7 8.89 39.99 -3.55
C ARG A 7 7.98 38.90 -4.11
N ARG A 8 7.14 39.23 -5.10
CA ARG A 8 6.25 38.24 -5.76
C ARG A 8 7.03 37.16 -6.50
N ALA A 9 8.16 37.50 -7.09
CA ALA A 9 9.02 36.53 -7.77
C ALA A 9 9.62 35.53 -6.77
N SER A 10 10.13 36.03 -5.63
CA SER A 10 10.67 35.21 -4.55
C SER A 10 9.61 34.31 -3.92
N GLU A 11 8.42 34.84 -3.61
CA GLU A 11 7.30 34.05 -3.06
C GLU A 11 6.88 32.93 -4.03
N ARG A 12 6.89 33.20 -5.34
CA ARG A 12 6.58 32.19 -6.35
C ARG A 12 7.66 31.11 -6.46
N GLU A 13 8.92 31.47 -6.33
CA GLU A 13 10.04 30.52 -6.35
C GLU A 13 10.00 29.58 -5.15
N GLU A 14 9.73 30.11 -3.96
CA GLU A 14 9.55 29.32 -2.73
C GLU A 14 8.38 28.34 -2.88
N LEU A 15 7.22 28.79 -3.38
CA LEU A 15 6.08 27.91 -3.63
C LEU A 15 6.39 26.79 -4.64
N LEU A 16 7.21 27.07 -5.66
CA LEU A 16 7.65 26.06 -6.63
C LEU A 16 8.56 25.02 -5.98
N GLU A 17 9.43 25.43 -5.06
CA GLU A 17 10.28 24.52 -4.30
C GLU A 17 9.44 23.62 -3.38
N ILE A 18 8.50 24.19 -2.63
CA ILE A 18 7.56 23.44 -1.79
C ILE A 18 6.76 22.44 -2.64
N TYR A 19 6.31 22.85 -3.84
CA TYR A 19 5.59 21.94 -4.73
C TYR A 19 6.44 20.77 -5.19
N LYS A 20 7.72 21.00 -5.53
CA LYS A 20 8.66 19.92 -5.89
C LYS A 20 8.81 18.93 -4.74
N ILE A 21 9.03 19.42 -3.52
CA ILE A 21 9.13 18.59 -2.32
C ILE A 21 7.84 17.77 -2.11
N ALA A 22 6.67 18.39 -2.27
CA ALA A 22 5.39 17.69 -2.12
C ALA A 22 5.18 16.60 -3.20
N VAL A 23 5.63 16.83 -4.44
CA VAL A 23 5.62 15.82 -5.51
C VAL A 23 6.57 14.66 -5.20
N GLU A 24 7.75 14.96 -4.65
CA GLU A 24 8.72 13.94 -4.22
C GLU A 24 8.19 13.09 -3.07
N GLU A 25 7.57 13.70 -2.06
CA GLU A 25 6.93 12.99 -0.96
C GLU A 25 5.80 12.08 -1.47
N TYR A 26 4.96 12.57 -2.38
CA TYR A 26 3.93 11.74 -3.02
C TYR A 26 4.53 10.51 -3.72
N ARG A 27 5.61 10.70 -4.50
CA ARG A 27 6.31 9.59 -5.20
C ARG A 27 6.96 8.63 -4.22
N PHE A 28 7.56 9.15 -3.16
CA PHE A 28 8.13 8.37 -2.08
C PHE A 28 7.07 7.47 -1.44
N GLN A 29 5.91 8.03 -1.05
CA GLN A 29 4.82 7.26 -0.48
C GLN A 29 4.32 6.16 -1.42
N VAL A 30 4.13 6.45 -2.72
CA VAL A 30 3.73 5.42 -3.70
C VAL A 30 4.76 4.27 -3.76
N ARG A 31 6.05 4.60 -3.87
CA ARG A 31 7.11 3.59 -3.99
C ARG A 31 7.32 2.80 -2.69
N PHE A 32 7.34 3.50 -1.56
CA PHE A 32 7.42 2.87 -0.24
C PHE A 32 6.26 1.91 -0.03
N ASN A 33 5.06 2.29 -0.48
CA ASN A 33 3.88 1.47 -0.33
C ASN A 33 3.92 0.19 -1.15
N TRP A 34 4.39 0.31 -2.39
CA TRP A 34 4.63 -0.83 -3.24
C TRP A 34 5.69 -1.78 -2.65
N ASN A 35 6.84 -1.24 -2.25
CA ASN A 35 7.92 -2.05 -1.67
C ASN A 35 7.45 -2.82 -0.43
N ARG A 36 6.74 -2.15 0.49
CA ARG A 36 6.22 -2.79 1.71
C ARG A 36 5.25 -3.93 1.41
N THR A 37 4.39 -3.74 0.40
CA THR A 37 3.47 -4.79 -0.07
C THR A 37 4.24 -6.00 -0.60
N GLN A 38 5.28 -5.78 -1.40
CA GLN A 38 6.14 -6.85 -1.92
C GLN A 38 6.83 -7.63 -0.78
N TYR A 39 7.33 -6.93 0.23
CA TYR A 39 7.96 -7.58 1.40
C TYR A 39 6.99 -8.45 2.18
N PHE A 40 5.77 -7.97 2.46
CA PHE A 40 4.76 -8.79 3.14
C PHE A 40 4.37 -10.01 2.32
N PHE A 41 4.18 -9.85 1.02
CA PHE A 41 3.83 -10.97 0.14
C PHE A 41 4.95 -12.01 0.08
N ALA A 42 6.21 -11.58 -0.04
CA ALA A 42 7.36 -12.48 -0.07
C ALA A 42 7.54 -13.22 1.26
N LEU A 43 7.38 -12.53 2.39
CA LEU A 43 7.44 -13.13 3.72
C LEU A 43 6.33 -14.17 3.90
N ASP A 44 5.09 -13.82 3.55
CA ASP A 44 3.94 -14.71 3.69
C ASP A 44 4.07 -15.96 2.80
N ALA A 45 4.50 -15.77 1.55
CA ALA A 45 4.79 -16.86 0.62
C ALA A 45 5.91 -17.78 1.14
N ALA A 46 6.95 -17.22 1.77
CA ALA A 46 8.02 -18.01 2.38
C ALA A 46 7.51 -18.84 3.56
N ILE A 47 6.69 -18.25 4.44
CA ILE A 47 6.05 -18.97 5.55
C ILE A 47 5.17 -20.09 5.02
N LEU A 48 4.37 -19.83 3.99
CA LEU A 48 3.51 -20.81 3.35
C LEU A 48 4.33 -21.97 2.74
N ALA A 49 5.43 -21.66 2.06
CA ALA A 49 6.33 -22.66 1.49
C ALA A 49 6.98 -23.53 2.58
N VAL A 50 7.39 -22.93 3.71
CA VAL A 50 7.91 -23.67 4.87
C VAL A 50 6.82 -24.59 5.44
N GLY A 51 5.61 -24.08 5.70
CA GLY A 51 4.49 -24.86 6.20
C GLY A 51 4.12 -26.03 5.28
N ALA A 52 4.07 -25.79 3.97
CA ALA A 52 3.78 -26.82 2.97
C ALA A 52 4.86 -27.92 2.93
N ASN A 53 6.14 -27.54 3.00
CA ASN A 53 7.23 -28.52 3.06
C ASN A 53 7.21 -29.34 4.36
N LEU A 54 6.80 -28.73 5.48
CA LEU A 54 6.65 -29.43 6.76
C LEU A 54 5.48 -30.45 6.74
N ILE A 55 4.48 -30.27 5.88
CA ILE A 55 3.38 -31.23 5.68
C ILE A 55 3.81 -32.43 4.80
N ALA A 56 4.93 -32.35 4.07
CA ALA A 56 5.30 -33.35 3.06
C ALA A 56 5.26 -34.81 3.60
N PRO A 57 4.63 -35.74 2.85
CA PRO A 57 4.43 -37.12 3.30
C PRO A 57 5.76 -37.85 3.48
N GLY A 58 5.95 -38.55 4.60
CA GLY A 58 7.10 -39.43 4.80
C GLY A 58 7.68 -39.52 6.22
N GLU A 59 7.15 -38.81 7.22
CA GLU A 59 7.64 -38.90 8.61
C GLU A 59 6.48 -39.00 9.60
N ASP A 60 6.25 -40.20 10.13
CA ASP A 60 5.16 -40.58 11.05
C ASP A 60 5.20 -39.89 12.44
N ALA A 61 6.07 -38.90 12.65
CA ALA A 61 6.28 -38.29 13.96
C ALA A 61 6.57 -36.78 13.92
N ARG A 62 6.07 -36.04 12.92
CA ARG A 62 6.21 -34.58 12.94
C ARG A 62 5.25 -33.98 13.99
N PRO A 63 5.73 -33.09 14.87
CA PRO A 63 4.89 -32.44 15.87
C PRO A 63 3.89 -31.50 15.19
N GLY A 64 2.66 -31.97 14.98
CA GLY A 64 1.59 -31.22 14.32
C GLY A 64 1.35 -29.84 14.95
N LEU A 65 1.55 -29.70 16.27
CA LEU A 65 1.45 -28.40 16.94
C LEU A 65 2.47 -27.37 16.43
N LEU A 66 3.72 -27.78 16.16
CA LEU A 66 4.75 -26.87 15.64
C LEU A 66 4.45 -26.47 14.18
N ILE A 67 3.97 -27.40 13.37
CA ILE A 67 3.57 -27.11 11.99
C ILE A 67 2.37 -26.16 11.98
N ALA A 68 1.36 -26.41 12.81
CA ALA A 68 0.20 -25.53 12.96
C ALA A 68 0.60 -24.12 13.42
N ALA A 69 1.59 -24.02 14.32
CA ALA A 69 2.12 -22.72 14.75
C ALA A 69 2.74 -21.92 13.59
N VAL A 70 3.45 -22.56 12.64
CA VAL A 70 3.98 -21.89 11.44
C VAL A 70 2.85 -21.26 10.61
N PHE A 71 1.76 -22.00 10.39
CA PHE A 71 0.60 -21.48 9.69
C PHE A 71 -0.10 -20.35 10.46
N VAL A 72 -0.23 -20.46 11.78
CA VAL A 72 -0.77 -19.37 12.61
C VAL A 72 0.06 -18.09 12.45
N VAL A 73 1.39 -18.20 12.45
CA VAL A 73 2.29 -17.06 12.19
C VAL A 73 2.03 -16.45 10.80
N GLY A 74 1.86 -17.28 9.77
CA GLY A 74 1.48 -16.82 8.43
C GLY A 74 0.17 -16.05 8.42
N ALA A 75 -0.89 -16.58 9.05
CA ALA A 75 -2.17 -15.89 9.16
C ALA A 75 -2.03 -14.53 9.86
N LEU A 76 -1.24 -14.45 10.93
CA LEU A 76 -0.96 -13.19 11.63
C LEU A 76 -0.20 -12.18 10.75
N VAL A 77 0.77 -12.64 9.96
CA VAL A 77 1.51 -11.79 9.00
C VAL A 77 0.56 -11.23 7.93
N ALA A 78 -0.32 -12.07 7.36
CA ALA A 78 -1.31 -11.62 6.40
C ALA A 78 -2.29 -10.59 6.99
N VAL A 79 -2.79 -10.81 8.21
CA VAL A 79 -3.64 -9.84 8.92
C VAL A 79 -2.89 -8.54 9.19
N HIS A 80 -1.64 -8.62 9.63
CA HIS A 80 -0.81 -7.44 9.84
C HIS A 80 -0.61 -6.66 8.54
N ALA A 81 -0.38 -7.34 7.42
CA ALA A 81 -0.27 -6.71 6.10
C ALA A 81 -1.55 -5.96 5.69
N ILE A 82 -2.74 -6.47 6.04
CA ILE A 82 -4.03 -5.78 5.80
C ILE A 82 -4.12 -4.49 6.61
N ILE A 83 -3.86 -4.55 7.93
CA ILE A 83 -3.89 -3.38 8.83
C ILE A 83 -2.91 -2.32 8.35
N VAL A 84 -1.69 -2.76 8.03
CA VAL A 84 -0.61 -1.91 7.58
C VAL A 84 -0.96 -1.27 6.23
N THR A 85 -1.58 -2.00 5.30
CA THR A 85 -2.09 -1.48 4.01
C THR A 85 -3.18 -0.43 4.21
N ALA A 86 -4.05 -0.59 5.21
CA ALA A 86 -5.09 0.39 5.53
C ALA A 86 -4.48 1.73 6.00
N ASN A 87 -3.57 1.69 6.97
CA ASN A 87 -2.89 2.90 7.47
C ASN A 87 -2.08 3.59 6.36
N GLN A 88 -1.53 2.80 5.44
CA GLN A 88 -0.78 3.23 4.28
C GLN A 88 -1.57 4.14 3.33
N HIS A 89 -2.84 3.81 3.16
CA HIS A 89 -3.73 4.56 2.31
C HIS A 89 -3.91 5.99 2.83
N ASP A 90 -3.87 6.18 4.14
CA ASP A 90 -4.07 7.49 4.78
C ASP A 90 -2.85 8.40 4.56
N TYR A 91 -1.64 7.88 4.72
CA TYR A 91 -0.42 8.62 4.40
C TYR A 91 -0.33 9.00 2.92
N TYR A 92 -0.68 8.08 2.02
CA TYR A 92 -0.79 8.36 0.59
C TYR A 92 -1.79 9.49 0.31
N ARG A 93 -2.98 9.44 0.93
CA ARG A 93 -4.01 10.48 0.76
C ARG A 93 -3.52 11.83 1.27
N SER A 94 -2.90 11.88 2.45
CA SER A 94 -2.36 13.11 3.01
C SER A 94 -1.29 13.74 2.13
N ALA A 95 -0.30 12.96 1.66
CA ALA A 95 0.76 13.46 0.78
C ALA A 95 0.21 13.97 -0.56
N ARG A 96 -0.76 13.24 -1.12
CA ARG A 96 -1.45 13.65 -2.34
C ARG A 96 -2.20 14.96 -2.16
N ASP A 97 -2.99 15.07 -1.10
CA ASP A 97 -3.85 16.23 -0.85
C ASP A 97 -2.99 17.47 -0.58
N HIS A 98 -1.86 17.32 0.13
CA HIS A 98 -0.86 18.38 0.32
C HIS A 98 -0.24 18.84 -1.01
N MET A 99 0.19 17.91 -1.86
CA MET A 99 0.71 18.23 -3.20
C MET A 99 -0.33 18.99 -4.05
N GLN A 100 -1.60 18.59 -4.00
CA GLN A 100 -2.68 19.27 -4.71
C GLN A 100 -2.99 20.66 -4.14
N GLU A 101 -2.88 20.84 -2.83
CA GLU A 101 -3.04 22.13 -2.17
C GLU A 101 -1.96 23.12 -2.59
N VAL A 102 -0.68 22.73 -2.52
CA VAL A 102 0.44 23.58 -2.97
C VAL A 102 0.32 23.90 -4.46
N GLY A 103 -0.06 22.93 -5.29
CA GLY A 103 -0.29 23.15 -6.71
C GLY A 103 -1.41 24.17 -6.98
N ARG A 104 -2.46 24.20 -6.16
CA ARG A 104 -3.52 25.21 -6.25
C ARG A 104 -3.01 26.61 -5.87
N TYR A 105 -2.17 26.74 -4.85
CA TYR A 105 -1.54 28.04 -4.50
C TYR A 105 -0.64 28.57 -5.62
N LEU A 106 -0.01 27.69 -6.40
CA LEU A 106 0.75 28.06 -7.59
C LEU A 106 -0.10 28.43 -8.82
N GLY A 107 -1.43 28.34 -8.72
CA GLY A 107 -2.32 28.56 -9.86
C GLY A 107 -2.23 27.48 -10.93
N LEU A 108 -1.73 26.28 -10.60
CA LEU A 108 -1.73 25.16 -11.53
C LEU A 108 -3.18 24.71 -11.78
N GLU A 109 -3.68 24.97 -12.99
CA GLU A 109 -5.00 24.50 -13.40
C GLU A 109 -5.09 22.97 -13.31
N SER A 110 -6.31 22.44 -13.18
CA SER A 110 -6.60 21.01 -13.07
C SER A 110 -5.98 20.15 -14.18
N ARG A 111 -5.70 20.74 -15.34
CA ARG A 111 -4.99 20.12 -16.47
C ARG A 111 -3.52 19.79 -16.17
N TRP A 112 -2.86 20.61 -15.37
CA TRP A 112 -1.41 20.52 -15.09
C TRP A 112 -1.12 19.87 -13.74
N LEU A 113 -2.14 19.75 -12.88
CA LEU A 113 -2.06 18.95 -11.67
C LEU A 113 -1.87 17.47 -12.04
N LEU A 114 -0.94 16.79 -11.35
CA LEU A 114 -0.66 15.36 -11.58
C LEU A 114 -1.93 14.52 -11.35
N GLN A 115 -2.59 14.09 -12.43
CA GLN A 115 -3.75 13.18 -12.37
C GLN A 115 -3.32 11.78 -12.80
N THR A 116 -2.65 11.06 -11.91
CA THR A 116 -2.06 9.74 -12.22
C THR A 116 -3.00 8.58 -11.94
N THR A 117 -4.12 8.80 -11.25
CA THR A 117 -5.06 7.72 -10.90
C THR A 117 -6.51 8.07 -11.23
N PRO A 118 -7.36 7.08 -11.54
CA PRO A 118 -8.80 7.30 -11.82
C PRO A 118 -9.53 8.04 -10.69
N GLY A 119 -9.06 7.92 -9.45
CA GLY A 119 -9.60 8.64 -8.29
C GLY A 119 -9.26 10.13 -8.25
N MET A 120 -8.28 10.60 -9.02
CA MET A 120 -7.91 12.02 -9.12
C MET A 120 -8.69 12.78 -10.19
N GLN A 121 -9.31 12.09 -11.16
CA GLN A 121 -9.99 12.71 -12.31
C GLN A 121 -11.40 13.23 -11.99
N GLY A 122 -11.84 13.23 -10.72
CA GLY A 122 -13.14 13.77 -10.30
C GLY A 122 -14.38 13.03 -10.83
N GLY A 123 -14.21 11.99 -11.65
CA GLY A 123 -15.31 11.21 -12.22
C GLY A 123 -15.99 10.33 -11.17
N ARG A 124 -17.32 10.14 -11.29
CA ARG A 124 -18.07 9.17 -10.48
C ARG A 124 -17.53 7.76 -10.73
N VAL A 125 -16.72 7.25 -9.80
CA VAL A 125 -16.19 5.90 -9.86
C VAL A 125 -17.30 4.91 -9.52
N GLY A 126 -17.91 4.30 -10.53
CA GLY A 126 -18.91 3.24 -10.37
C GLY A 126 -18.32 1.98 -9.70
N LEU A 127 -19.18 1.00 -9.39
CA LEU A 127 -18.80 -0.27 -8.74
C LEU A 127 -17.63 -1.00 -9.43
N ARG A 128 -17.59 -1.01 -10.78
CA ARG A 128 -16.46 -1.55 -11.56
C ARG A 128 -15.15 -0.79 -11.36
N GLY A 129 -15.20 0.54 -11.20
CA GLY A 129 -14.01 1.34 -10.90
C GLY A 129 -13.54 1.18 -9.45
N LYS A 130 -14.44 0.81 -8.52
CA LYS A 130 -14.07 0.46 -7.15
C LYS A 130 -13.34 -0.89 -7.08
N LEU A 131 -13.75 -1.88 -7.88
CA LEU A 131 -13.08 -3.18 -8.03
C LEU A 131 -11.71 -3.10 -8.73
N GLY A 132 -11.48 -2.05 -9.54
CA GLY A 132 -10.17 -1.78 -10.15
C GLY A 132 -9.17 -1.08 -9.21
N ARG A 133 -9.53 -0.78 -7.96
CA ARG A 133 -8.59 -0.16 -7.01
C ARG A 133 -7.62 -1.21 -6.49
N VAL A 134 -6.33 -0.96 -6.70
CA VAL A 134 -5.21 -1.80 -6.22
C VAL A 134 -5.40 -2.20 -4.76
N THR A 135 -5.88 -1.31 -3.89
CA THR A 135 -6.13 -1.61 -2.48
C THR A 135 -7.09 -2.79 -2.25
N TRP A 136 -8.16 -2.90 -3.05
CA TRP A 136 -9.10 -4.03 -2.93
C TRP A 136 -8.48 -5.34 -3.37
N TRP A 137 -7.64 -5.31 -4.41
CA TRP A 137 -6.85 -6.46 -4.84
C TRP A 137 -5.88 -6.92 -3.74
N LEU A 138 -5.19 -5.98 -3.09
CA LEU A 138 -4.29 -6.30 -1.98
C LEU A 138 -5.03 -6.90 -0.78
N TYR A 139 -6.17 -6.34 -0.38
CA TYR A 139 -6.99 -6.94 0.68
C TYR A 139 -7.50 -8.32 0.31
N GLY A 140 -7.92 -8.53 -0.93
CA GLY A 140 -8.33 -9.84 -1.42
C GLY A 140 -7.19 -10.86 -1.36
N LEU A 141 -6.00 -10.49 -1.83
CA LEU A 141 -4.82 -11.36 -1.82
C LEU A 141 -4.40 -11.75 -0.40
N PHE A 142 -4.24 -10.77 0.50
CA PHE A 142 -3.89 -11.08 1.89
C PHE A 142 -5.02 -11.81 2.63
N GLY A 143 -6.28 -11.56 2.30
CA GLY A 143 -7.41 -12.31 2.83
C GLY A 143 -7.39 -13.79 2.42
N ILE A 144 -7.06 -14.07 1.16
CA ILE A 144 -6.88 -15.44 0.66
C ILE A 144 -5.71 -16.11 1.37
N LEU A 145 -4.56 -15.43 1.48
CA LEU A 145 -3.39 -15.97 2.17
C LEU A 145 -3.70 -16.30 3.63
N ALA A 146 -4.37 -15.40 4.36
CA ALA A 146 -4.81 -15.66 5.73
C ALA A 146 -5.72 -16.89 5.82
N ALA A 147 -6.67 -17.04 4.89
CA ALA A 147 -7.57 -18.20 4.84
C ALA A 147 -6.82 -19.51 4.55
N VAL A 148 -5.85 -19.49 3.64
CA VAL A 148 -4.99 -20.65 3.33
C VAL A 148 -4.18 -21.07 4.55
N HIS A 149 -3.61 -20.11 5.27
CA HIS A 149 -2.89 -20.39 6.51
C HIS A 149 -3.80 -21.01 7.58
N VAL A 150 -4.98 -20.44 7.81
CA VAL A 150 -5.95 -21.01 8.75
C VAL A 150 -6.35 -22.43 8.36
N ALA A 151 -6.62 -22.67 7.07
CA ALA A 151 -6.94 -24.00 6.57
C ALA A 151 -5.78 -25.00 6.77
N GLY A 152 -4.54 -24.57 6.52
CA GLY A 152 -3.34 -25.36 6.78
C GLY A 152 -3.17 -25.72 8.27
N ALA A 153 -3.39 -24.76 9.17
CA ALA A 153 -3.34 -25.01 10.61
C ALA A 153 -4.41 -26.01 11.06
N VAL A 154 -5.65 -25.87 10.56
CA VAL A 154 -6.75 -26.81 10.87
C VAL A 154 -6.45 -28.20 10.32
N TYR A 155 -5.99 -28.30 9.07
CA TYR A 155 -5.64 -29.56 8.43
C TYR A 155 -4.57 -30.35 9.20
N VAL A 156 -3.59 -29.65 9.75
CA VAL A 156 -2.49 -30.26 10.52
C VAL A 156 -2.93 -30.74 11.91
N LEU A 157 -3.98 -30.15 12.48
CA LEU A 157 -4.49 -30.48 13.81
C LEU A 157 -5.67 -31.47 13.81
N ALA A 158 -6.31 -31.67 12.66
CA ALA A 158 -7.43 -32.58 12.46
C ALA A 158 -6.95 -34.01 12.18
#